data_AF-F5YD21-F1
#
_entry.id   AF-F5YD21-F1
#
_cell.length_a   1.000
_cell.length_b   1.000
_cell.length_c   1.000
_cell.angle_alpha   90.00
_cell.angle_beta   90.00
_cell.angle_gamma   90.00
#
_symmetry.space_group_name_H-M   'P 1'
#
loop_
_entity.id
_entity.type
_entity.pdbx_description
1 polymer ?
#
loop_
_entity_poly.entity_id
_entity_poly.type
_entity_poly.pdbx_seq_one_letter_code
_entity_poly.pdbx_strand_id
1 'polypeptide(L)'
;MEFVSVRELTSASKETWERLKQDGEITITNNGKPTAILVNVSDTSFEETLNSIRQAKSMRLLNSIWQEAVERGPLTDKEIEAEIQAARTEIREAENPHD
;
A
#
# COMPACT_ATOMS: atom_id res chain seq x y z
N MET A 1 2.29 20.75 1.69
CA MET A 1 2.67 19.55 2.47
C MET A 1 3.32 20.01 3.76
N GLU A 2 2.60 19.84 4.85
CA GLU A 2 2.96 20.38 6.14
C GLU A 2 3.71 19.37 6.99
N PHE A 3 4.68 19.81 7.79
CA PHE A 3 5.49 18.96 8.65
C PHE A 3 5.28 19.31 10.12
N VAL A 4 4.99 18.30 10.93
CA VAL A 4 4.83 18.42 12.38
C VAL A 4 5.74 17.41 13.06
N SER A 5 6.49 17.83 14.09
CA SER A 5 7.31 16.88 14.85
C SER A 5 6.47 16.05 15.81
N VAL A 6 6.90 14.84 16.18
CA VAL A 6 6.23 14.02 17.20
C VAL A 6 6.03 14.80 18.51
N ARG A 7 6.97 15.68 18.88
CA ARG A 7 6.86 16.54 20.07
C ARG A 7 5.74 17.57 19.92
N GLU A 8 5.71 18.26 18.79
CA GLU A 8 4.70 19.27 18.48
C GLU A 8 3.29 18.68 18.39
N LEU A 9 3.16 17.47 17.84
CA LEU A 9 1.89 16.74 17.82
C LEU A 9 1.33 16.52 19.24
N THR A 10 2.21 16.26 20.22
CA THR A 10 1.81 16.10 21.63
C THR A 10 1.54 17.42 22.35
N SER A 11 2.28 18.50 22.03
CA SER A 11 2.18 19.78 22.76
C SER A 11 1.18 20.77 22.16
N ALA A 12 0.92 20.71 20.85
CA ALA A 12 0.08 21.64 20.10
C ALA A 12 -1.02 20.90 19.30
N SER A 13 -1.67 19.92 19.94
CA SER A 13 -2.63 19.03 19.30
C SER A 13 -3.79 19.81 18.66
N LYS A 14 -4.37 20.81 19.33
CA LYS A 14 -5.50 21.59 18.81
C LYS A 14 -5.15 22.36 17.52
N GLU A 15 -4.00 23.02 17.49
CA GLU A 15 -3.54 23.75 16.31
C GLU A 15 -3.23 22.78 15.16
N THR A 16 -2.63 21.63 15.46
CA THR A 16 -2.38 20.56 14.49
C THR A 16 -3.67 20.03 13.87
N TRP A 17 -4.74 19.85 14.66
CA TRP A 17 -6.05 19.44 14.14
C TRP A 17 -6.71 20.49 13.25
N GLU A 18 -6.59 21.78 13.58
CA GLU A 18 -7.13 22.85 12.72
C GLU A 18 -6.37 22.95 11.40
N ARG A 19 -5.05 22.79 11.43
CA ARG A 19 -4.22 22.72 10.22
C ARG A 19 -4.57 21.50 9.36
N LEU A 20 -4.77 20.34 9.98
CA LEU A 20 -5.20 19.11 9.28
C LEU A 20 -6.57 19.27 8.59
N LYS A 21 -7.51 20.02 9.20
CA LYS A 21 -8.81 20.31 8.57
C LYS A 21 -8.69 21.23 7.35
N GLN A 22 -7.74 22.17 7.35
CA GLN A 22 -7.54 23.10 6.24
C GLN A 22 -6.80 22.45 5.07
N ASP A 23 -5.68 21.79 5.35
CA ASP A 23 -4.78 21.27 4.30
C ASP A 23 -5.04 19.81 3.94
N GLY A 24 -5.78 19.07 4.77
CA GLY A 24 -6.20 17.68 4.52
C GLY A 24 -5.14 16.62 4.80
N GLU A 25 -3.85 16.98 4.87
CA GLU A 25 -2.76 16.06 5.19
C GLU A 25 -1.64 16.74 5.99
N ILE A 26 -1.02 15.98 6.91
CA ILE A 26 0.15 16.39 7.68
C ILE A 26 1.18 15.28 7.68
N THR A 27 2.44 15.62 7.40
CA THR A 27 3.57 14.70 7.54
C THR A 27 4.16 14.79 8.95
N ILE A 28 4.17 13.68 9.66
CA ILE A 28 4.78 13.58 10.99
C ILE A 28 6.25 13.24 10.85
N THR A 29 7.09 13.96 11.58
CA THR A 29 8.54 13.75 11.61
C THR A 29 9.05 13.35 12.99
N ASN A 30 10.01 12.43 13.03
CA ASN A 30 10.80 12.10 14.21
C ASN A 30 12.27 12.45 13.95
N ASN A 31 12.86 13.32 14.78
CA ASN A 31 14.22 13.83 14.60
C ASN A 31 14.50 14.35 13.18
N GLY A 32 13.53 15.09 12.61
CA GLY A 32 13.62 15.68 11.27
C GLY A 32 13.40 14.70 10.11
N LYS A 33 13.15 13.41 10.39
CA LYS A 33 12.86 12.40 9.36
C LYS A 33 11.36 12.15 9.28
N PRO A 34 10.73 12.15 8.09
CA PRO A 34 9.35 11.73 7.91
C PRO A 34 9.14 10.30 8.39
N THR A 35 8.17 10.08 9.27
CA THR A 35 7.87 8.76 9.84
C THR A 35 6.42 8.32 9.63
N ALA A 36 5.49 9.26 9.50
CA ALA A 36 4.08 8.96 9.25
C ALA A 36 3.40 10.10 8.49
N ILE A 37 2.22 9.80 7.93
CA ILE A 37 1.33 10.79 7.33
C ILE A 37 -0.01 10.67 8.06
N LEU A 38 -0.55 11.80 8.48
CA LEU A 38 -1.89 11.94 9.03
C LEU A 38 -2.77 12.50 7.92
N VAL A 39 -3.87 11.82 7.61
CA VAL A 39 -4.81 12.23 6.56
C VAL A 39 -6.14 12.53 7.21
N ASN A 40 -6.73 13.67 6.88
CA ASN A 40 -8.06 14.02 7.34
C ASN A 40 -9.08 13.07 6.70
N VAL A 41 -10.00 12.55 7.52
CA VAL A 41 -11.08 11.67 7.07
C VAL A 41 -12.37 12.15 7.70
N SER A 42 -13.45 12.13 6.93
CA SER A 42 -14.81 12.33 7.46
C SER A 42 -15.51 10.97 7.62
N ASP A 43 -16.62 10.95 8.36
CA ASP A 43 -17.45 9.76 8.52
C ASP A 43 -17.97 9.22 7.17
N THR A 44 -18.12 10.10 6.17
CA THR A 44 -18.55 9.74 4.82
C THR A 44 -17.41 9.30 3.90
N SER A 45 -16.17 9.74 4.15
CA SER A 45 -15.02 9.47 3.28
C SER A 45 -14.09 8.39 3.83
N PHE A 46 -14.28 7.94 5.07
CA PHE A 46 -13.34 7.06 5.75
C PHE A 46 -13.02 5.78 4.95
N GLU A 47 -14.06 5.05 4.51
CA GLU A 47 -13.87 3.79 3.77
C GLU A 47 -13.22 4.03 2.40
N GLU A 48 -13.65 5.07 1.68
CA GLU A 48 -13.12 5.41 0.37
C GLU A 48 -11.66 5.83 0.43
N THR A 49 -11.31 6.70 1.38
CA THR A 49 -9.92 7.14 1.63
C THR A 49 -9.06 5.95 2.05
N LEU A 50 -9.55 5.09 2.94
CA LEU A 50 -8.81 3.91 3.39
C LEU A 50 -8.54 2.93 2.23
N ASN A 51 -9.55 2.67 1.39
CA ASN A 51 -9.41 1.82 0.22
C ASN A 51 -8.42 2.40 -0.79
N SER A 52 -8.44 3.71 -1.00
CA SER A 52 -7.48 4.40 -1.88
C SER A 52 -6.04 4.26 -1.38
N ILE A 53 -5.81 4.42 -0.07
CA ILE A 53 -4.48 4.23 0.53
C ILE A 53 -4.01 2.78 0.38
N ARG A 54 -4.90 1.81 0.62
CA ARG A 54 -4.59 0.38 0.45
C ARG A 54 -4.25 0.06 -1.00
N GLN A 55 -5.05 0.55 -1.94
CA GLN A 55 -4.80 0.38 -3.36
C GLN A 55 -3.44 0.94 -3.77
N ALA A 56 -3.12 2.18 -3.35
CA ALA A 56 -1.82 2.78 -3.63
C ALA A 56 -0.65 1.96 -3.06
N LYS A 57 -0.79 1.40 -1.85
CA LYS A 57 0.23 0.49 -1.27
C LYS A 57 0.38 -0.79 -2.10
N SER A 58 -0.73 -1.42 -2.47
CA SER A 58 -0.73 -2.63 -3.29
C SER A 58 -0.11 -2.39 -4.66
N MET A 59 -0.43 -1.28 -5.31
CA MET A 59 0.15 -0.91 -6.60
C MET A 59 1.67 -0.75 -6.52
N ARG A 60 2.20 -0.18 -5.43
CA ARG A 60 3.66 -0.06 -5.26
C ARG A 60 4.34 -1.42 -5.14
N LEU A 61 3.74 -2.34 -4.41
CA LEU A 61 4.24 -3.72 -4.26
C LEU A 61 4.15 -4.49 -5.59
N LEU A 62 3.04 -4.33 -6.31
CA LEU A 62 2.87 -4.95 -7.62
C LEU A 62 3.89 -4.41 -8.61
N ASN A 63 4.10 -3.10 -8.62
CA ASN A 63 5.09 -2.46 -9.48
C ASN A 63 6.51 -2.96 -9.19
N SER A 64 6.88 -3.23 -7.93
CA SER A 64 8.21 -3.80 -7.66
C SER A 64 8.35 -5.22 -8.20
N ILE A 65 7.32 -6.05 -8.07
CA ILE A 65 7.31 -7.41 -8.67
C ILE A 65 7.40 -7.33 -10.19
N TRP A 66 6.65 -6.40 -10.78
CA TRP A 66 6.63 -6.22 -12.24
C TRP A 66 7.94 -5.65 -12.76
N GLN A 67 8.61 -4.76 -12.01
CA GLN A 67 9.94 -4.28 -12.35
C GLN A 67 10.94 -5.44 -12.41
N GLU A 68 10.93 -6.35 -11.43
CA GLU A 68 11.77 -7.55 -11.47
C GLU A 68 11.45 -8.46 -12.66
N ALA A 69 10.16 -8.60 -13.02
CA ALA A 69 9.74 -9.38 -14.18
C ALA A 69 10.20 -8.74 -15.50
N VAL A 70 10.13 -7.41 -15.61
CA VAL A 70 10.64 -6.66 -16.78
C VAL A 70 12.16 -6.82 -16.90
N GLU A 71 12.89 -6.79 -15.78
CA GLU A 71 14.35 -7.02 -15.77
C GLU A 71 14.74 -8.44 -16.17
N ARG A 72 13.94 -9.46 -15.79
CA ARG A 72 14.16 -10.86 -16.21
C ARG A 72 13.77 -11.13 -17.67
N GLY A 73 12.99 -10.24 -18.29
CA GLY A 73 12.47 -10.40 -19.64
C GLY A 73 11.16 -11.18 -19.70
N PRO A 74 10.38 -11.02 -20.78
CA PRO A 74 9.07 -11.67 -20.91
C PRO A 74 9.22 -13.19 -21.03
N LEU A 75 8.34 -13.91 -20.33
CA LEU A 75 8.20 -15.36 -20.51
C LEU A 75 7.73 -15.68 -21.93
N THR A 76 8.23 -16.76 -22.49
CA THR A 76 7.73 -17.31 -23.74
C THR A 76 6.38 -17.99 -23.55
N ASP A 77 5.57 -18.09 -24.60
CA ASP A 77 4.27 -18.78 -24.56
C ASP A 77 4.37 -20.20 -24.01
N LYS A 78 5.47 -20.89 -24.29
CA LYS A 78 5.72 -22.26 -23.81
C LYS A 78 5.97 -22.31 -22.31
N GLU A 79 6.67 -21.33 -21.76
CA GLU A 79 6.92 -21.21 -20.31
C GLU A 79 5.64 -20.83 -19.57
N ILE A 80 4.84 -19.93 -20.14
CA ILE A 80 3.52 -19.56 -19.60
C ILE A 80 2.59 -20.78 -19.56
N GLU A 81 2.50 -21.55 -20.65
CA GLU A 81 1.64 -22.74 -20.67
C GLU A 81 2.11 -23.81 -19.68
N ALA A 82 3.42 -24.01 -19.55
CA ALA A 82 3.98 -24.93 -18.56
C ALA A 82 3.60 -24.54 -17.12
N GLU A 83 3.71 -23.25 -16.77
CA GLU A 83 3.33 -22.72 -15.46
C GLU A 83 1.83 -22.88 -15.18
N ILE A 84 0.97 -22.58 -16.17
CA ILE A 84 -0.48 -22.74 -16.05
C ILE A 84 -0.87 -24.20 -15.81
N GLN A 85 -0.25 -25.14 -16.54
CA GLN A 85 -0.53 -26.57 -16.37
C GLN A 85 -0.05 -27.09 -15.00
N ALA A 86 1.10 -26.61 -14.51
CA ALA A 86 1.60 -26.92 -13.19
C ALA A 86 0.62 -26.42 -12.10
N ALA A 87 0.23 -25.15 -12.13
CA ALA A 87 -0.69 -24.57 -11.15
C ALA A 87 -2.07 -25.26 -11.14
N ARG A 88 -2.60 -25.62 -12.31
CA ARG A 88 -3.86 -26.38 -12.42
C ARG A 88 -3.74 -27.79 -11.83
N THR A 89 -2.58 -28.43 -12.00
CA THR A 89 -2.30 -29.75 -11.43
C THR A 89 -2.23 -29.65 -9.91
N GLU A 90 -1.53 -28.65 -9.36
CA GLU A 90 -1.47 -28.42 -7.91
C GLU A 90 -2.85 -28.15 -7.30
N ILE A 91 -3.70 -27.35 -7.95
CA ILE A 91 -5.08 -27.11 -7.49
C ILE A 91 -5.86 -28.43 -7.47
N ARG A 92 -5.75 -29.25 -8.52
CA ARG A 92 -6.44 -30.53 -8.61
C ARG A 92 -5.95 -31.55 -7.58
N GLU A 93 -4.66 -31.57 -7.29
CA GLU A 93 -4.06 -32.42 -6.25
C GLU A 93 -4.45 -31.95 -4.84
N ALA A 94 -4.54 -30.64 -4.61
CA ALA A 94 -5.06 -30.09 -3.35
C ALA A 94 -6.56 -30.36 -3.15
N GLU A 95 -7.34 -30.46 -4.23
CA GLU A 95 -8.76 -30.83 -4.20
C GLU A 95 -8.99 -32.35 -4.04
N ASN A 96 -8.01 -33.20 -4.37
CA ASN A 96 -8.05 -34.66 -4.15
C ASN A 96 -6.87 -35.13 -3.26
N PRO A 97 -6.91 -34.88 -1.94
CA PRO A 97 -5.81 -35.23 -1.04
C PRO A 97 -5.68 -36.74 -0.73
N HIS A 98 -6.55 -37.59 -1.28
CA HIS A 98 -6.53 -39.04 -1.09
C HIS A 98 -6.85 -39.77 -2.40
N ASP A 99 -5.82 -40.10 -3.15
CA ASP A 99 -5.72 -41.33 -3.95
C ASP A 99 -4.38 -42.00 -3.60
#